data_AF-A0A2P7BD05-F1
#
_entry.id   AF-A0A2P7BD05-F1
#
_cell.length_a   1.000
_cell.length_b   1.000
_cell.length_c   1.000
_cell.angle_alpha   90.00
_cell.angle_beta   90.00
_cell.angle_gamma   90.00
#
_symmetry.space_group_name_H-M   'P 1'
#
loop_
_entity.id
_entity.type
_entity.pdbx_description
1 polymer ?
#
loop_
_entity_poly.entity_id
_entity_poly.type
_entity_poly.pdbx_seq_one_letter_code
_entity_poly.pdbx_strand_id
1 'polypeptide(L)' 'MSRRQIIDLQVRLPNVTPMRSDLSKPVKQDIRVFGSDILFDGSNEVGIEHAGSLYRLKITRQGKLILNK' A
#
# COMPACT_ATOMS: atom_id res chain seq x y z
N MET A 1 -3.71 -58.08 -29.79
CA MET A 1 -4.30 -57.78 -31.11
C MET A 1 -5.74 -57.29 -30.88
N SER A 2 -5.95 -55.98 -30.70
CA SER A 2 -6.45 -55.01 -31.70
C SER A 2 -7.92 -55.22 -32.14
N ARG A 3 -8.85 -54.37 -31.69
CA ARG A 3 -9.53 -53.33 -32.50
C ARG A 3 -10.85 -52.83 -31.87
N ARG A 4 -10.89 -51.51 -31.65
CA ARG A 4 -12.01 -50.56 -31.90
C ARG A 4 -13.32 -50.74 -31.11
N GLN A 5 -13.69 -49.71 -30.34
CA GLN A 5 -15.05 -49.13 -30.24
C GLN A 5 -14.95 -47.79 -29.47
N ILE A 6 -15.18 -46.64 -30.10
CA ILE A 6 -16.42 -45.86 -30.28
C ILE A 6 -16.34 -44.59 -29.42
N ILE A 7 -16.75 -43.50 -30.06
CA ILE A 7 -16.67 -42.09 -29.68
C ILE A 7 -17.66 -41.81 -28.55
N ASP A 8 -17.19 -41.29 -27.42
CA ASP A 8 -18.04 -40.53 -26.50
C ASP A 8 -17.61 -39.07 -26.58
N LEU A 9 -18.40 -38.31 -27.34
CA LEU A 9 -18.29 -36.87 -27.48
C LEU A 9 -18.76 -36.24 -26.16
N GLN A 10 -17.91 -36.25 -25.14
CA GLN A 10 -18.15 -35.50 -23.92
C GLN A 10 -18.11 -34.00 -24.25
N VAL A 11 -19.29 -33.39 -24.29
CA VAL A 11 -19.49 -31.94 -24.29
C VAL A 11 -18.92 -31.38 -22.98
N ARG A 12 -17.64 -31.02 -22.99
CA ARG A 12 -17.02 -30.21 -21.93
C ARG A 12 -17.40 -28.75 -22.16
N LEU A 13 -18.44 -28.29 -21.47
CA LEU A 13 -18.57 -26.86 -21.17
C LEU A 13 -17.33 -26.45 -20.35
N PRO A 14 -16.58 -25.42 -20.75
CA PRO A 14 -15.49 -24.92 -19.91
C PRO A 14 -16.10 -24.40 -18.61
N ASN A 15 -15.58 -24.90 -17.49
CA ASN A 15 -15.87 -24.41 -16.16
C ASN A 15 -15.52 -22.91 -16.12
N VAL A 16 -16.53 -22.04 -16.24
CA VAL A 16 -16.39 -20.60 -16.04
C VAL A 16 -16.13 -20.35 -14.57
N THR A 17 -14.87 -20.50 -14.19
CA THR A 17 -14.34 -20.01 -12.93
C THR A 17 -14.56 -18.49 -12.94
N PRO A 18 -15.26 -17.88 -11.97
CA PRO A 18 -15.30 -16.44 -11.87
C PRO A 18 -13.93 -15.95 -11.38
N MET A 19 -12.97 -15.87 -12.31
CA MET A 19 -11.72 -15.13 -12.11
C MET A 19 -12.03 -13.63 -12.21
N ARG A 20 -12.48 -13.01 -11.11
CA ARG A 20 -12.22 -11.58 -10.81
C ARG A 20 -12.35 -11.35 -9.31
N SER A 21 -11.36 -11.78 -8.55
CA SER A 21 -11.21 -11.43 -7.14
C SER A 21 -9.78 -10.99 -6.82
N ASP A 22 -9.21 -10.09 -7.64
CA ASP A 22 -7.88 -9.53 -7.39
C ASP A 22 -7.79 -7.99 -7.45
N LEU A 23 -8.92 -7.28 -7.62
CA LEU A 23 -8.94 -5.82 -7.73
C LEU A 23 -8.84 -5.04 -6.41
N SER A 24 -8.50 -5.69 -5.30
CA SER A 24 -8.32 -5.01 -4.00
C SER A 24 -7.02 -5.39 -3.32
N LYS A 25 -5.91 -5.44 -4.07
CA LYS A 25 -4.61 -5.18 -3.43
C LYS A 25 -4.61 -3.70 -3.04
N PRO A 26 -4.62 -3.33 -1.75
CA PRO A 26 -4.42 -1.94 -1.39
C PRO A 26 -3.07 -1.54 -1.97
N VAL A 27 -3.07 -0.51 -2.82
CA VAL A 27 -1.84 0.14 -3.24
C VAL A 27 -1.17 0.57 -1.95
N LYS A 28 -0.16 -0.18 -1.51
CA LYS A 28 0.70 0.24 -0.41
C LYS A 28 1.37 1.52 -0.90
N GLN A 29 0.79 2.66 -0.56
CA GLN A 29 1.54 3.90 -0.67
C GLN A 29 2.75 3.73 0.23
N ASP A 30 3.94 3.92 -0.34
CA ASP A 30 5.20 3.92 0.40
C ASP A 30 5.23 5.13 1.33
N ILE A 31 4.51 5.02 2.44
CA ILE A 31 4.55 5.97 3.54
C ILE A 31 5.85 5.71 4.29
N ARG A 32 6.80 6.63 4.17
CA ARG A 32 7.99 6.62 5.01
C ARG A 32 7.61 7.04 6.43
N VAL A 33 7.88 6.17 7.40
CA VAL A 33 7.65 6.41 8.82
C VAL A 33 8.99 6.69 9.49
N PHE A 34 9.06 7.79 10.24
CA PHE A 34 10.23 8.18 11.03
C PHE A 34 9.86 8.25 12.51
N GLY A 35 10.78 7.82 13.37
CA GLY A 35 10.69 8.05 14.81
C GLY A 35 10.82 9.53 15.13
N SER A 36 10.13 10.01 16.17
CA SER A 36 10.23 11.41 16.60
C SER A 36 11.63 11.77 17.07
N ASP A 37 12.34 10.83 17.70
CA ASP A 37 13.73 10.98 18.10
C ASP A 37 14.64 11.33 16.91
N ILE A 38 14.48 10.63 15.79
CA ILE A 38 15.24 10.88 14.55
C ILE A 38 14.84 12.22 13.94
N LEU A 39 13.54 12.53 13.95
CA LEU A 39 13.01 13.69 13.24
C LEU A 39 13.35 15.02 13.92
N PHE A 40 13.47 15.00 15.25
CA PHE A 40 13.79 16.18 16.04
C PHE A 40 15.26 16.26 16.46
N ASP A 41 16.00 15.14 16.48
CA ASP A 41 17.45 15.12 16.76
C ASP A 41 17.84 15.93 18.01
N GLY A 42 17.11 15.72 19.11
CA GLY A 42 17.31 16.43 20.37
C GLY A 42 16.75 17.85 20.44
N SER A 43 16.26 18.40 19.32
CA SER A 43 15.51 19.66 19.29
C SER A 43 14.02 19.45 19.59
N ASN A 44 13.23 20.53 19.60
CA ASN A 44 11.77 20.46 19.71
C ASN A 44 11.04 20.83 18.41
N GLU A 45 11.80 21.14 17.35
CA GLU A 45 11.23 21.58 16.08
C GLU A 45 12.14 21.28 14.90
N VAL A 46 11.52 20.97 13.76
CA VAL A 46 12.21 20.79 12.48
C VAL A 46 11.59 21.67 11.41
N GLY A 47 12.43 22.26 10.57
CA GLY A 47 12.03 23.01 9.39
C GLY A 47 11.77 22.07 8.21
N ILE A 48 10.67 22.29 7.49
CA ILE A 48 10.32 21.54 6.29
C ILE A 48 10.10 22.55 5.16
N GLU A 49 11.03 22.56 4.21
CA GLU A 49 10.83 23.33 2.98
C GLU A 49 9.84 22.58 2.07
N HIS A 50 8.73 23.23 1.76
CA HIS A 50 7.70 22.67 0.90
C HIS A 50 7.09 23.74 0.02
N ALA A 51 7.14 23.52 -1.30
CA ALA A 51 6.59 24.44 -2.31
C ALA A 51 7.06 25.91 -2.15
N GLY A 52 8.33 26.11 -1.79
CA GLY A 52 8.91 27.45 -1.60
C GLY A 52 8.49 28.15 -0.31
N SER A 53 7.82 27.45 0.61
CA SER A 53 7.52 27.93 1.97
C SER A 53 8.23 27.08 3.02
N LEU A 54 8.61 27.70 4.14
CA LEU A 54 9.18 27.00 5.28
C LEU A 54 8.07 26.66 6.27
N TYR A 55 7.79 25.38 6.44
CA TYR A 55 6.92 24.86 7.49
C TYR A 55 7.76 24.51 8.72
N ARG A 56 7.15 24.56 9.91
CA ARG A 56 7.77 24.13 11.16
C ARG A 56 6.92 23.07 11.82
N LEU A 57 7.46 21.87 11.89
CA LEU A 57 6.88 20.81 12.71
C LEU A 57 7.46 20.92 14.11
N LYS A 58 6.61 20.91 15.14
CA LYS A 58 7.00 21.07 16.55
C LYS A 58 6.42 19.95 17.40
N ILE A 59 7.17 19.50 18.41
CA ILE A 59 6.61 18.67 19.49
C ILE A 59 6.13 19.57 20.63
N THR A 60 4.92 19.31 21.09
CA THR A 60 4.33 20.02 22.24
C THR A 60 4.76 19.39 23.55
N ARG A 61 4.63 20.14 24.65
CA ARG A 61 4.84 19.60 26.01
C ARG A 61 3.91 18.43 26.34
N GLN A 62 2.78 18.31 25.65
CA GLN A 62 1.82 17.20 25.77
C GLN A 62 2.16 16.01 24.86
N GLY A 63 3.29 16.05 24.13
CA GLY A 63 3.75 14.98 23.24
C GLY A 63 3.06 14.94 21.86
N LYS A 64 2.20 15.92 21.55
CA LYS A 64 1.56 16.04 20.23
C LYS A 64 2.47 16.75 19.23
N LEU A 65 2.32 16.43 17.96
CA LEU A 65 3.00 17.10 16.84
C LEU A 65 2.09 18.18 16.24
N ILE A 66 2.65 19.36 15.97
CA ILE A 66 1.95 20.48 15.33
C ILE A 66 2.78 21.00 14.15
N LEU A 67 2.15 21.11 12.98
CA LEU A 67 2.75 21.70 11.79
C LEU A 67 2.22 23.13 11.59
N ASN A 68 3.13 24.09 11.59
CA ASN A 68 2.86 25.49 11.30
C ASN A 68 3.47 25.88 9.94
N LYS A 69 2.86 26.86 9.28
CA LYS A 69 3.41 27.51 8.07
C LYS A 69 4.23 28.74 8.45
#